data_AF-A0A537LH21-F1
#
_entry.id   AF-A0A537LH21-F1
#
_cell.length_a   1.000
_cell.length_b   1.000
_cell.length_c   1.000
_cell.angle_alpha   90.00
_cell.angle_beta   90.00
_cell.angle_gamma   90.00
#
_symmetry.space_group_name_H-M   'P 1'
#
loop_
_entity.id
_entity.type
_entity.pdbx_description
1 polymer ?
#
loop_
_entity_poly.entity_id
_entity_poly.type
_entity_poly.pdbx_seq_one_letter_code
_entity_poly.pdbx_strand_id
1 'polypeptide(L)' 'MKLRVIHWATAVALAVLVGTVVLPPAGAREKIVIRLGHVGFPDSLYELTAQEFSKRVARELGDRVEVRVFHSSQLGTDE' A
#
# COMPACT_ATOMS: atom_id res chain seq x y z
N MET A 1 -26.06 15.79 -43.45
CA MET A 1 -24.82 16.24 -42.75
C MET A 1 -24.92 16.18 -41.22
N LYS A 2 -26.00 16.71 -40.61
CA LYS A 2 -26.22 16.72 -39.15
C LYS A 2 -26.18 15.34 -38.47
N LEU A 3 -26.70 14.29 -39.13
CA LEU A 3 -26.73 12.94 -38.58
C LEU A 3 -25.32 12.33 -38.42
N ARG A 4 -24.40 12.57 -39.36
CA ARG A 4 -23.01 12.07 -39.26
C ARG A 4 -22.25 12.75 -38.13
N VAL A 5 -22.47 14.05 -37.92
CA VAL A 5 -21.84 14.81 -36.82
C VAL A 5 -22.26 14.28 -35.44
N ILE A 6 -23.54 13.89 -35.29
CA ILE A 6 -24.05 13.31 -34.03
C ILE A 6 -23.42 11.95 -33.75
N HIS A 7 -23.29 11.07 -34.76
CA HIS A 7 -22.66 9.76 -34.60
C HIS A 7 -21.18 9.86 -34.20
N TRP A 8 -20.46 10.84 -34.74
CA TRP A 8 -19.06 11.11 -34.40
C TRP A 8 -18.94 11.70 -32.99
N ALA A 9 -19.84 12.59 -32.61
CA ALA A 9 -19.89 13.13 -31.25
C ALA A 9 -20.18 12.04 -30.19
N THR A 10 -21.11 11.11 -30.47
CA THR A 10 -21.35 9.96 -29.58
C THR A 10 -20.18 8.98 -29.52
N ALA A 11 -19.50 8.73 -30.64
CA ALA A 11 -18.33 7.85 -30.66
C ALA A 11 -17.16 8.44 -29.86
N VAL A 12 -16.94 9.75 -29.95
CA VAL A 12 -15.93 10.46 -29.14
C VAL A 12 -16.31 10.47 -27.66
N ALA A 13 -17.57 10.72 -27.31
CA ALA A 13 -18.04 10.67 -25.92
C ALA A 13 -17.87 9.28 -25.30
N LEU A 14 -18.15 8.21 -26.06
CA LEU A 14 -17.98 6.84 -25.60
C LEU A 14 -16.49 6.47 -25.43
N ALA A 15 -15.62 6.93 -26.33
CA ALA A 15 -14.17 6.72 -26.23
C ALA A 15 -13.54 7.44 -25.03
N VAL A 16 -14.02 8.65 -24.69
CA VAL A 16 -13.57 9.39 -23.49
C VAL A 16 -14.06 8.72 -22.20
N LEU A 17 -15.29 8.19 -22.18
CA LEU A 17 -15.84 7.47 -21.03
C LEU A 17 -15.06 6.17 -20.75
N VAL A 18 -14.65 5.45 -21.80
CA VAL A 18 -13.83 4.23 -21.66
C VAL A 18 -12.37 4.56 -21.27
N GLY A 19 -11.81 5.67 -21.78
CA GLY A 19 -10.44 6.08 -21.49
C GLY A 19 -10.17 6.48 -20.03
N THR A 20 -11.21 6.90 -19.28
CA THR A 20 -11.07 7.32 -17.87
C THR A 20 -11.07 6.16 -16.88
N VAL A 21 -11.57 4.98 -17.27
CA VAL A 21 -11.68 3.81 -16.38
C VAL A 21 -10.40 2.94 -16.39
N VAL A 22 -9.56 3.06 -17.42
CA VAL A 22 -8.42 2.14 -17.65
C VAL A 22 -7.09 2.71 -17.17
N LEU A 23 -7.02 3.98 -16.73
CA LEU A 23 -5.80 4.53 -16.18
C LEU A 23 -5.60 4.01 -14.74
N PRO A 24 -4.60 3.14 -14.47
CA PRO A 24 -4.25 2.81 -13.10
C PRO A 24 -3.93 4.13 -12.36
N PRO A 25 -4.27 4.25 -11.07
CA PRO A 25 -4.05 5.47 -10.32
C PRO A 25 -2.57 5.84 -10.42
N ALA A 26 -2.28 6.90 -11.20
CA ALA A 26 -0.95 7.45 -11.37
C ALA A 26 -0.55 8.08 -10.03
N GLY A 27 0.03 7.28 -9.14
CA GLY A 27 0.41 7.73 -7.80
C GLY A 27 0.46 6.66 -6.71
N ALA A 28 -0.03 5.44 -6.94
CA ALA A 28 0.09 4.37 -5.97
C ALA A 28 1.55 3.87 -5.93
N ARG A 29 2.37 4.45 -5.05
CA ARG A 29 3.68 3.86 -4.71
C ARG A 29 3.46 2.52 -4.03
N GLU A 30 4.27 1.53 -4.38
CA GLU A 30 4.23 0.23 -3.73
C GLU A 30 4.47 0.39 -2.22
N LYS A 31 3.58 -0.22 -1.43
CA LYS A 31 3.67 -0.20 0.03
C LYS A 31 4.89 -0.99 0.48
N ILE A 32 5.75 -0.37 1.28
CA ILE A 32 6.91 -1.05 1.85
C ILE A 32 6.44 -1.83 3.08
N VAL A 33 6.70 -3.14 3.10
CA VAL A 33 6.41 -4.00 4.25
C VAL A 33 7.72 -4.43 4.89
N ILE A 34 7.95 -4.03 6.14
CA ILE A 34 9.10 -4.41 6.94
C ILE A 34 8.67 -5.51 7.91
N ARG A 35 9.30 -6.69 7.80
CA ARG A 35 9.15 -7.77 8.78
C ARG A 35 10.25 -7.65 9.82
N LEU A 36 9.89 -7.16 11.01
CA LEU A 36 10.82 -6.93 12.11
C LEU A 36 10.74 -8.08 13.12
N GLY A 37 11.77 -8.92 13.15
CA GLY A 37 11.89 -10.02 14.12
C GLY A 37 12.68 -9.61 15.37
N HIS A 38 12.33 -10.18 16.52
CA HIS A 38 13.17 -10.15 17.72
C HIS A 38 13.04 -11.42 18.57
N VAL A 39 14.01 -11.64 19.46
CA VAL A 39 14.10 -12.85 20.29
C VAL A 39 13.24 -12.81 21.57
N GLY A 40 12.86 -11.61 22.02
CA GLY A 40 12.06 -11.44 23.24
C GLY A 40 10.69 -12.12 23.17
N PHE A 41 10.16 -12.52 24.32
CA PHE A 41 8.80 -13.05 24.47
C PHE A 41 7.75 -11.91 24.42
N PRO A 42 6.45 -12.22 24.24
CA PRO A 42 5.39 -11.21 24.32
C PRO A 42 5.46 -10.40 25.63
N ASP A 43 5.14 -9.11 25.58
CA ASP A 43 5.25 -8.17 26.72
C ASP A 43 6.67 -7.92 27.27
N SER A 44 7.71 -8.49 26.66
CA SER A 44 9.09 -8.12 26.97
C SER A 44 9.40 -6.69 26.51
N LEU A 45 10.48 -6.10 27.05
CA LEU A 45 10.96 -4.79 26.58
C LEU A 45 11.25 -4.78 25.07
N TYR A 46 11.69 -5.89 24.49
CA TYR A 46 11.89 -6.02 23.04
C TYR A 46 10.56 -5.87 22.28
N GLU A 47 9.52 -6.57 22.71
CA GLU A 47 8.18 -6.48 22.11
C GLU A 47 7.63 -5.06 22.23
N LEU A 48 7.65 -4.49 23.45
CA LEU A 48 7.08 -3.16 23.70
C LEU A 48 7.76 -2.08 22.86
N THR A 49 9.09 -2.13 22.75
CA THR A 49 9.85 -1.15 21.96
C THR A 49 9.66 -1.35 20.46
N ALA A 50 9.60 -2.59 19.96
CA ALA A 50 9.33 -2.89 18.56
C ALA A 50 7.91 -2.46 18.15
N GLN A 51 6.91 -2.67 19.01
CA GLN A 51 5.55 -2.21 18.78
C GLN A 51 5.43 -0.69 18.79
N GLU A 52 6.14 -0.01 19.69
CA GLU A 52 6.18 1.46 19.70
C GLU A 52 6.86 2.02 18.44
N PHE A 53 7.92 1.37 17.95
CA PHE A 53 8.52 1.71 16.67
C PHE A 53 7.53 1.55 15.50
N SER A 54 6.81 0.43 15.45
CA SER A 54 5.75 0.20 14.44
C SER A 54 4.69 1.30 14.45
N LYS A 55 4.19 1.68 15.64
CA LYS A 55 3.22 2.79 15.80
C LYS A 55 3.76 4.12 15.29
N ARG A 56 5.02 4.45 15.59
CA ARG A 56 5.65 5.69 15.11
C ARG A 56 5.80 5.68 13.60
N VAL A 57 6.22 4.58 13.00
CA VAL A 57 6.30 4.45 11.55
C VAL A 57 4.94 4.68 10.89
N ALA A 58 3.88 4.05 11.40
CA ALA A 58 2.54 4.26 10.88
C ALA A 58 2.08 5.72 11.00
N ARG A 59 2.44 6.41 12.10
CA ARG A 59 2.11 7.82 12.31
C ARG A 59 2.87 8.75 11.35
N GLU A 60 4.18 8.54 11.17
CA GLU A 60 5.02 9.44 10.38
C GLU A 60 4.96 9.16 8.86
N LEU A 61 4.79 7.89 8.47
CA LEU A 61 4.86 7.46 7.07
C LEU A 61 3.51 7.02 6.49
N GLY A 62 2.47 6.96 7.32
CA GLY A 62 1.12 6.62 6.90
C GLY A 62 1.03 5.24 6.26
N ASP A 63 0.32 5.16 5.14
CA ASP A 63 0.09 3.95 4.37
C ASP A 63 1.30 3.48 3.56
N ARG A 64 2.36 4.32 3.46
CA ARG A 64 3.54 4.03 2.65
C ARG A 64 4.40 2.90 3.22
N VAL A 65 4.39 2.72 4.54
CA VAL A 65 5.22 1.74 5.24
C VAL A 65 4.41 1.01 6.31
N GLU A 66 4.48 -0.31 6.32
CA GLU A 66 3.91 -1.17 7.37
C GLU A 66 5.03 -1.98 8.04
N VAL A 67 5.14 -1.86 9.37
CA VAL A 67 6.04 -2.68 10.17
C VAL A 67 5.24 -3.81 10.81
N ARG A 68 5.60 -5.05 10.49
CA ARG A 68 5.05 -6.26 11.12
C ARG A 68 6.06 -6.80 12.12
N VAL A 69 5.69 -6.81 13.39
CA VAL A 69 6.55 -7.27 14.49
C VAL A 69 6.33 -8.77 14.71
N PHE A 70 7.42 -9.52 14.83
CA PHE A 70 7.44 -10.96 15.07
C PHE A 70 8.34 -11.27 16.28
N HIS A 71 7.75 -11.71 17.37
CA HIS A 71 8.47 -12.04 18.61
C HIS A 71 9.07 -13.45 18.57
N SER A 72 9.77 -13.82 19.64
CA SER A 72 10.25 -15.19 19.92
C SER A 72 10.92 -15.89 18.73
N SER A 73 11.75 -15.15 17.97
CA SER A 73 12.50 -15.69 16.83
C SER A 73 11.63 -16.39 15.78
N GLN A 74 10.36 -15.97 15.62
CA GLN A 74 9.44 -16.55 14.63
C GLN A 74 9.93 -16.43 13.18
N LEU A 75 10.90 -15.54 12.91
CA LEU A 75 11.48 -15.38 11.57
C LEU A 75 12.70 -16.26 11.32
N GLY A 76 13.11 -17.07 12.28
CA GLY A 76 14.32 -17.87 12.23
C GLY A 76 15.37 -17.39 13.23
N THR A 77 16.48 -18.12 13.27
CA THR A 77 17.66 -17.83 14.09
C THR A 77 18.83 -17.44 13.19
N ASP A 78 19.78 -16.71 13.76
CA ASP A 78 21.04 -16.38 13.09
C ASP A 78 21.95 -17.63 13.13
N GLU A 79 21.72 -18.57 12.21
CA GLU A 79 22.64 -19.70 11.92
C GLU A 79 23.70 -19.32 10.88
#